data_AF-A0A966PY28-F1
#
_entry.id   AF-A0A966PY28-F1
#
_cell.length_a   1.000
_cell.length_b   1.000
_cell.length_c   1.000
_cell.angle_alpha   90.00
_cell.angle_beta   90.00
_cell.angle_gamma   90.00
#
_symmetry.space_group_name_H-M   'P 1'
#
loop_
_entity.id
_entity.type
_entity.pdbx_description
1 polymer ?
#
loop_
_entity_poly.entity_id
_entity_poly.type
_entity_poly.pdbx_seq_one_letter_code
_entity_poly.pdbx_strand_id
1 'polypeptide(L)'
;MPLTKPQPYTEEDTTTIVARYRAGETTETIAESTGRSHRSIIAKLSREGVYVSKTKPPSTRATKVELITHIAEMVNIDVNAIATLEKATHDALQELHDAIQILAEQAK
;
A
#
# COMPACT_ATOMS: atom_id res chain seq x y z
N MET A 1 30.26 27.40 14.57
CA MET A 1 28.92 27.49 13.97
C MET A 1 27.89 27.30 15.09
N PRO A 2 26.96 28.25 15.33
CA PRO A 2 25.98 28.08 16.39
C PRO A 2 24.95 27.02 15.97
N LEU A 3 24.77 26.02 16.85
CA LEU A 3 23.75 25.00 16.74
C LEU A 3 22.38 25.66 16.94
N THR A 4 21.66 25.89 15.84
CA THR A 4 20.28 26.40 15.87
C THR A 4 19.41 25.42 16.65
N LYS A 5 18.98 25.83 17.84
CA LYS A 5 18.01 25.10 18.67
C LYS A 5 16.72 24.93 17.86
N PRO A 6 16.13 23.72 17.81
CA PRO A 6 14.83 23.54 17.15
C PRO A 6 13.80 24.38 17.90
N GLN A 7 13.11 25.26 17.18
CA GLN A 7 11.99 26.00 17.74
C GLN A 7 10.94 25.01 18.27
N PRO A 8 10.41 25.23 19.49
CA PRO A 8 9.29 24.44 19.98
C PRO A 8 8.08 24.69 19.07
N TYR A 9 7.42 23.61 18.65
CA TYR A 9 6.11 23.72 18.02
C TYR A 9 5.16 24.37 19.02
N THR A 10 4.42 25.39 18.59
CA THR A 10 3.30 25.88 19.39
C THR A 10 2.19 24.82 19.39
N GLU A 11 1.35 24.83 20.41
CA GLU A 11 0.22 23.89 20.50
C GLU A 11 -0.77 24.11 19.33
N GLU A 12 -0.86 25.35 18.84
CA GLU A 12 -1.64 25.71 17.65
C GLU A 12 -1.07 25.10 16.36
N ASP A 13 0.26 25.05 16.21
CA ASP A 13 0.89 24.40 15.06
C ASP A 13 0.59 22.89 15.06
N THR A 14 0.67 22.24 16.23
CA THR A 14 0.41 20.80 16.33
C THR A 14 -1.04 20.44 16.00
N THR A 15 -2.00 21.21 16.51
CA THR A 15 -3.42 20.97 16.26
C THR A 15 -3.76 21.19 14.79
N THR A 16 -3.20 22.22 14.15
CA THR A 16 -3.35 22.48 12.72
C THR A 16 -2.77 21.35 11.86
N ILE A 17 -1.57 20.86 12.20
CA ILE A 17 -0.91 19.75 11.51
C ILE A 17 -1.72 18.46 11.63
N VAL A 18 -2.22 18.15 12.83
CA VAL A 18 -3.06 16.96 13.08
C VAL A 18 -4.38 17.06 12.33
N ALA A 19 -5.03 18.24 12.33
CA ALA A 19 -6.29 18.47 11.61
C ALA A 19 -6.11 18.31 10.09
N ARG A 20 -5.05 18.88 9.50
CA ARG A 20 -4.72 18.73 8.07
C ARG A 20 -4.42 17.28 7.71
N TYR A 21 -3.64 16.61 8.54
CA TYR A 21 -3.34 15.19 8.33
C TYR A 21 -4.62 14.32 8.43
N ARG A 22 -5.53 14.63 9.36
CA ARG A 22 -6.85 14.00 9.46
C ARG A 22 -7.77 14.33 8.28
N ALA A 23 -7.63 15.50 7.68
CA ALA A 23 -8.33 15.89 6.46
C ALA A 23 -7.81 15.16 5.19
N GLY A 24 -6.76 14.35 5.33
CA GLY A 24 -6.19 13.54 4.23
C GLY A 24 -5.02 14.21 3.51
N GLU A 25 -4.50 15.33 4.01
CA GLU A 25 -3.31 15.94 3.43
C GLU A 25 -2.05 15.09 3.69
N THR A 26 -1.15 15.08 2.72
CA THR A 26 0.12 14.36 2.86
C THR A 26 1.06 15.06 3.84
N THR A 27 1.93 14.30 4.48
CA THR A 27 2.96 14.87 5.37
C THR A 27 3.93 15.80 4.65
N GLU A 28 4.10 15.67 3.33
CA GLU A 28 4.90 16.60 2.49
C GLU A 28 4.21 17.96 2.35
N THR A 29 2.95 17.99 1.93
CA THR A 29 2.18 19.25 1.82
C THR A 29 2.08 19.99 3.14
N ILE A 30 1.90 19.25 4.24
CA ILE A 30 1.88 19.85 5.58
C ILE A 30 3.26 20.44 5.91
N ALA A 31 4.36 19.73 5.59
CA ALA A 31 5.74 20.19 5.84
C ALA A 31 6.10 21.45 5.05
N GLU A 32 5.71 21.50 3.77
CA GLU A 32 5.87 22.69 2.93
C GLU A 32 5.09 23.87 3.50
N SER A 33 3.82 23.65 3.89
CA SER A 33 2.96 24.71 4.42
C SER A 33 3.40 25.29 5.77
N THR A 34 4.08 24.50 6.61
CA THR A 34 4.60 24.94 7.92
C THR A 34 6.08 25.34 7.89
N GLY A 35 6.75 25.22 6.74
CA GLY A 35 8.18 25.52 6.62
C GLY A 35 9.06 24.62 7.49
N ARG A 36 8.60 23.40 7.80
CA ARG A 36 9.30 22.42 8.65
C ARG A 36 9.77 21.23 7.81
N SER A 37 10.75 20.49 8.32
CA SER A 37 11.20 19.29 7.63
C SER A 37 10.19 18.15 7.77
N HIS A 38 10.03 17.37 6.71
CA HIS A 38 9.17 16.19 6.67
C HIS A 38 9.42 15.22 7.84
N ARG A 39 10.70 15.00 8.20
CA ARG A 39 11.11 14.21 9.37
C ARG A 39 10.57 14.76 10.69
N SER A 40 10.53 16.08 10.85
CA SER A 40 10.03 16.70 12.09
C SER A 40 8.51 16.55 12.22
N ILE A 41 7.80 16.63 11.10
CA ILE A 41 6.34 16.42 11.05
C ILE A 41 5.99 14.97 11.35
N ILE A 42 6.69 14.00 10.75
CA ILE A 42 6.49 12.58 11.06
C ILE A 42 6.76 12.30 12.54
N ALA A 43 7.87 12.82 13.08
CA ALA A 43 8.19 12.64 14.50
C ALA A 43 7.13 13.24 15.43
N LYS A 44 6.52 14.37 15.05
CA LYS A 44 5.41 14.98 15.79
C LYS A 44 4.12 14.20 15.66
N LEU A 45 3.66 13.91 14.45
CA LEU A 45 2.45 13.10 14.21
C LEU A 45 2.57 11.70 14.84
N SER A 46 3.77 11.12 14.90
CA SER A 46 4.03 9.84 15.56
C SER A 46 3.93 9.93 17.09
N ARG A 47 4.42 11.02 17.71
CA ARG A 47 4.24 11.26 19.15
C ARG A 47 2.78 11.50 19.53
N GLU A 48 2.05 12.20 18.67
CA GLU A 48 0.59 12.40 18.82
C GLU A 48 -0.22 11.14 18.47
N GLY A 49 0.43 10.07 17.99
CA GLY A 49 -0.22 8.81 17.62
C GLY A 49 -1.13 8.91 16.38
N VAL A 50 -1.06 10.01 15.63
CA VAL A 50 -1.91 10.27 14.46
C VAL A 50 -1.24 9.79 13.18
N TYR A 51 0.09 9.67 13.16
CA TYR A 51 0.80 9.20 11.97
C TYR A 51 0.42 7.76 11.62
N VAL A 52 -0.40 7.63 10.58
CA VAL A 52 -0.63 6.37 9.88
C VAL A 52 0.46 6.28 8.81
N SER A 53 1.42 5.38 9.02
CA SER A 53 2.36 5.07 7.94
C SER A 53 1.54 4.77 6.70
N LYS A 54 1.94 5.31 5.54
CA LYS A 54 1.42 4.83 4.26
C LYS A 54 1.81 3.37 4.19
N THR A 55 0.96 2.48 4.71
CA THR A 55 1.03 1.06 4.44
C THR A 55 1.01 1.02 2.93
N LYS A 56 2.15 0.61 2.34
CA LYS A 56 2.22 0.28 0.92
C LYS A 56 0.93 -0.51 0.64
N PRO A 57 0.13 -0.14 -0.38
CA PRO A 57 -0.99 -0.98 -0.75
C PRO A 57 -0.44 -2.40 -0.83
N PRO A 58 -1.13 -3.40 -0.23
CA PRO A 58 -0.67 -4.77 -0.33
C PRO A 58 -0.39 -4.99 -1.80
N SER A 59 0.85 -5.36 -2.12
CA SER A 59 1.29 -5.54 -3.49
C SER A 59 0.22 -6.38 -4.16
N THR A 60 -0.49 -5.85 -5.14
CA THR A 60 -1.55 -6.53 -5.91
C THR A 60 -0.98 -7.66 -6.77
N ARG A 61 0.21 -8.14 -6.42
CA ARG A 61 0.88 -9.25 -7.03
C ARG A 61 0.42 -10.47 -6.27
N ALA A 62 -0.68 -11.05 -6.76
CA ALA A 62 -1.12 -12.36 -6.34
C ALA A 62 0.08 -13.30 -6.37
N THR A 63 0.29 -14.00 -5.27
CA THR A 63 1.32 -15.01 -5.16
C THR A 63 1.03 -16.13 -6.16
N LYS A 64 2.07 -16.85 -6.60
CA LYS A 64 1.87 -17.95 -7.55
C LYS A 64 0.85 -18.98 -7.04
N VAL A 65 0.84 -19.23 -5.73
CA VAL A 65 -0.10 -20.16 -5.08
C VAL A 65 -1.53 -19.63 -5.16
N GLU A 66 -1.75 -18.33 -4.93
CA GLU A 66 -3.07 -17.71 -5.08
C GLU A 66 -3.56 -17.84 -6.54
N LEU A 67 -2.72 -17.49 -7.53
CA LEU A 67 -3.08 -17.63 -8.95
C LEU A 67 -3.49 -19.06 -9.32
N ILE A 68 -2.75 -20.07 -8.86
CA ILE A 68 -3.08 -21.48 -9.13
C ILE A 68 -4.40 -21.87 -8.48
N THR A 69 -4.64 -21.42 -7.25
CA THR A 69 -5.89 -21.70 -6.52
C THR A 69 -7.08 -21.08 -7.25
N HIS A 70 -6.97 -19.82 -7.67
CA HIS A 70 -8.00 -19.12 -8.45
C HIS A 70 -8.27 -19.82 -9.79
N ILE A 71 -7.23 -20.24 -10.51
CA ILE A 71 -7.37 -20.99 -11.77
C ILE A 71 -8.10 -22.33 -11.53
N ALA A 72 -7.73 -23.07 -10.49
CA ALA A 72 -8.40 -24.34 -10.13
C ALA A 72 -9.89 -24.13 -9.85
N GLU A 73 -10.24 -23.10 -9.09
CA GLU A 73 -11.63 -22.75 -8.78
C GLU A 73 -12.41 -22.37 -10.04
N MET A 74 -11.83 -21.55 -10.91
CA MET A 74 -12.48 -21.09 -12.15
C MET A 74 -12.75 -22.22 -13.15
N VAL A 75 -11.84 -23.19 -13.25
CA VAL A 75 -11.97 -24.35 -14.15
C VAL A 75 -12.62 -25.55 -13.44
N ASN A 76 -12.89 -25.44 -12.14
CA ASN A 76 -13.45 -26.49 -11.28
C ASN A 76 -12.61 -27.79 -11.31
N ILE A 77 -11.29 -27.65 -11.22
CA ILE A 77 -10.30 -28.73 -11.19
C ILE A 77 -9.62 -28.76 -9.82
N ASP A 78 -9.23 -29.95 -9.35
CA ASP A 78 -8.46 -30.11 -8.11
C ASP A 78 -7.10 -29.39 -8.20
N VAL A 79 -6.81 -28.55 -7.19
CA VAL A 79 -5.54 -27.81 -7.06
C VAL A 79 -4.33 -28.76 -7.12
N ASN A 80 -4.46 -29.99 -6.61
CA ASN A 80 -3.38 -30.98 -6.66
C ASN A 80 -3.08 -31.48 -8.08
N ALA A 81 -4.07 -31.49 -8.97
CA ALA A 81 -3.86 -31.85 -10.37
C ALA A 81 -3.05 -30.79 -11.13
N ILE A 82 -3.15 -29.53 -10.68
CA ILE A 82 -2.44 -28.40 -11.28
C ILE A 82 -1.32 -27.85 -10.40
N ALA A 83 -0.97 -28.52 -9.29
CA ALA A 83 0.10 -28.10 -8.38
C ALA A 83 1.47 -28.00 -9.08
N THR A 84 1.67 -28.75 -10.17
CA THR A 84 2.88 -28.66 -11.01
C THR A 84 3.00 -27.32 -11.75
N LEU A 85 1.90 -26.56 -11.90
CA LEU A 85 1.92 -25.20 -12.45
C LEU A 85 2.67 -24.21 -11.55
N GLU A 86 2.95 -24.54 -10.29
CA GLU A 86 3.82 -23.72 -9.42
C GLU A 86 5.26 -23.60 -9.97
N LYS A 87 5.69 -24.58 -10.77
CA LYS A 87 6.97 -24.56 -11.48
C LYS A 87 6.97 -23.59 -12.68
N ALA A 88 5.81 -23.12 -13.13
CA ALA A 88 5.72 -22.15 -14.22
C ALA A 88 6.21 -20.76 -13.79
N THR A 89 6.49 -19.90 -14.77
CA THR A 89 6.79 -18.49 -14.52
C THR A 89 5.54 -17.78 -14.01
N HIS A 90 5.73 -16.73 -13.18
CA HIS A 90 4.61 -15.92 -12.67
C HIS A 90 3.80 -15.31 -13.82
N ASP A 91 4.50 -14.87 -14.88
CA ASP A 91 3.91 -14.34 -16.11
C ASP A 91 2.96 -15.33 -16.79
N ALA A 92 3.39 -16.58 -16.96
CA ALA A 92 2.57 -17.61 -17.60
C ALA A 92 1.33 -17.98 -16.78
N LEU A 93 1.44 -17.99 -15.44
CA LEU A 93 0.28 -18.19 -14.55
C LEU A 93 -0.72 -17.05 -14.67
N GLN A 94 -0.23 -15.82 -14.81
CA GLN A 94 -1.09 -14.65 -14.92
C GLN A 94 -1.79 -14.58 -16.30
N GLU A 95 -1.08 -14.85 -17.40
CA GLU A 95 -1.71 -14.96 -18.73
C GLU A 95 -2.79 -16.05 -18.76
N LEU A 96 -2.54 -17.19 -18.10
CA LEU A 96 -3.48 -18.30 -18.06
C LEU A 96 -4.71 -17.97 -17.22
N HIS A 97 -4.53 -17.30 -16.08
CA HIS A 97 -5.63 -16.76 -15.27
C HIS A 97 -6.49 -15.78 -16.08
N ASP A 98 -5.87 -14.79 -16.72
CA ASP A 98 -6.58 -13.76 -17.49
C ASP A 98 -7.30 -14.36 -18.71
N ALA A 99 -6.68 -15.32 -19.40
CA ALA A 99 -7.32 -16.03 -20.51
C ALA A 99 -8.56 -16.82 -20.07
N ILE A 100 -8.50 -17.52 -18.92
CA ILE A 100 -9.66 -18.23 -18.38
C ILE A 100 -10.74 -17.25 -17.96
N GLN A 101 -10.37 -16.10 -17.39
CA GLN A 101 -11.34 -15.07 -16.99
C GLN A 101 -12.09 -14.52 -18.20
N ILE A 102 -11.38 -14.21 -19.28
CA ILE A 102 -11.98 -13.76 -20.54
C ILE A 102 -12.92 -14.83 -21.10
N LEU A 103 -12.51 -16.10 -21.11
CA LEU A 103 -13.35 -17.20 -21.59
C LEU A 103 -14.61 -17.38 -20.73
N ALA A 104 -14.50 -17.25 -19.41
CA ALA A 104 -15.62 -17.32 -18.48
C ALA A 104 -16.60 -16.14 -18.67
N GLU A 105 -16.10 -14.95 -18.99
CA GLU A 105 -16.92 -13.79 -19.34
C GLU A 105 -17.60 -13.93 -20.71
N GLN A 106 -16.93 -14.54 -21.69
CA GLN A 106 -17.51 -14.79 -23.02
C GLN A 106 -18.53 -15.93 -23.05
N ALA A 107 -18.49 -16.84 -22.09
CA ALA A 107 -19.45 -17.94 -21.95
C ALA A 107 -20.75 -17.53 -21.21
N LYS A 108 -20.87 -16.26 -20.83
CA LYS A 108 -21.99 -15.70 -20.05
C LYS A 108 -22.90 -14.84 -20.93
#